data_AF-A0A373VJ93-F1
#
_entry.id   AF-A0A373VJ93-F1
#
_cell.length_a   1.000
_cell.length_b   1.000
_cell.length_c   1.000
_cell.angle_alpha   90.00
_cell.angle_beta   90.00
_cell.angle_gamma   90.00
#
_symmetry.space_group_name_H-M   'P 1'
#
loop_
_entity.id
_entity.type
_entity.pdbx_description
1 polymer ?
#
loop_
_entity_poly.entity_id
_entity_poly.type
_entity_poly.pdbx_seq_one_letter_code
_entity_poly.pdbx_strand_id
1 'polypeptide(L)'
;MKKKQNLLLLILAVLFVSLFGGSTAVSAASSFPRLQAVSSGEIVSKNNNLYYRYGQRNYARNKYLRIKGKNYYFDSSGKAWYGMHTINGRKYYFGTRSEGYMYRSRLFRYNKNYYYANQKGILVTSGWYTLPSGKKYYFDSAGRAYTGKRTINKTTYYFDSNGSLNHSGLYYDLASDCALLINADTGKVLYAKNENLRHANASTTKIMTCILALENSKMNETVKFSARATALEPTKLYARTGETFYMRDLLYSLMVPSHNDTAAAIAEHISGSQSKFVSLMNKKAAQLGCTDTHFATPNGLDAGYTHYTTVSDLAKIARYAIKKPAFRKIISTKSYSFKSLNTNRRFTVSTTNALLGNMPGVIGMKTGYTNKAGHCFVGLCQSQKGNTYISVVLGGPNSNARWRDSRILLNYAYKH
;
A
#
# COMPACT_ATOMS: atom_id res chain seq x y z
N MET A 1 17.25 -47.66 -30.67
CA MET A 1 18.45 -47.57 -31.54
C MET A 1 18.34 -46.32 -32.41
N LYS A 2 19.41 -45.50 -32.42
CA LYS A 2 19.76 -44.40 -33.36
C LYS A 2 18.85 -43.13 -33.30
N LYS A 3 19.35 -41.98 -32.80
CA LYS A 3 20.26 -40.97 -33.43
C LYS A 3 19.56 -40.27 -34.62
N LYS A 4 19.69 -38.98 -34.91
CA LYS A 4 20.25 -37.75 -34.30
C LYS A 4 19.88 -36.65 -35.33
N GLN A 5 19.82 -35.39 -34.88
CA GLN A 5 20.13 -34.17 -35.64
C GLN A 5 19.26 -33.76 -36.85
N ASN A 6 18.66 -32.56 -36.81
CA ASN A 6 19.30 -31.40 -37.44
C ASN A 6 18.62 -30.06 -37.10
N LEU A 7 19.49 -29.14 -36.71
CA LEU A 7 19.30 -27.71 -36.48
C LEU A 7 19.55 -27.01 -37.83
N LEU A 8 18.63 -26.18 -38.31
CA LEU A 8 18.98 -25.14 -39.28
C LEU A 8 18.01 -23.94 -39.17
N LEU A 9 18.58 -22.77 -38.90
CA LEU A 9 17.97 -21.46 -39.11
C LEU A 9 17.63 -21.28 -40.59
N LEU A 10 16.52 -20.60 -40.90
CA LEU A 10 16.55 -19.54 -41.91
C LEU A 10 15.45 -18.50 -41.66
N ILE A 11 15.91 -17.26 -41.58
CA ILE A 11 15.14 -16.02 -41.49
C ILE A 11 14.48 -15.78 -42.86
N LEU A 12 13.17 -15.49 -42.89
CA LEU A 12 12.57 -14.81 -44.04
C LEU A 12 11.77 -13.59 -43.56
N ALA A 13 12.32 -12.42 -43.91
CA ALA A 13 11.65 -11.15 -43.85
C ALA A 13 10.69 -11.02 -45.05
N VAL A 14 9.47 -10.55 -44.81
CA VAL A 14 8.61 -10.01 -45.86
C VAL A 14 8.21 -8.60 -45.45
N LEU A 15 8.74 -7.64 -46.22
CA LEU A 15 8.31 -6.25 -46.24
C LEU A 15 6.83 -6.18 -46.65
N PHE A 16 6.05 -5.36 -45.92
CA PHE A 16 4.94 -4.64 -46.52
C PHE A 16 5.08 -3.16 -46.17
N VAL A 17 5.45 -2.38 -47.18
CA VAL A 17 5.38 -0.92 -47.18
C VAL A 17 4.05 -0.54 -47.79
N SER A 18 3.20 0.16 -47.04
CA SER A 18 2.15 1.00 -47.61
C SER A 18 2.05 2.30 -46.82
N LEU A 19 2.81 3.26 -47.33
CA LEU A 19 2.60 4.70 -47.38
C LEU A 19 1.35 5.26 -46.68
N PHE A 20 1.54 6.05 -45.62
CA PHE A 20 0.89 7.36 -45.46
C PHE A 20 1.86 8.33 -44.80
N GLY A 21 1.99 9.51 -45.41
CA GLY A 21 3.07 10.47 -45.20
C GLY A 21 3.12 11.10 -43.81
N GLY A 22 4.35 11.19 -43.31
CA GLY A 22 4.71 11.86 -42.07
C GLY A 22 6.20 11.66 -41.81
N SER A 23 7.03 12.45 -42.48
CA SER A 23 8.49 12.38 -42.41
C SER A 23 8.99 12.46 -40.95
N THR A 24 9.41 11.32 -40.41
CA THR A 24 10.32 11.27 -39.26
C THR A 24 11.57 10.54 -39.72
N ALA A 25 12.60 11.30 -40.06
CA ALA A 25 13.92 10.75 -40.32
C ALA A 25 14.44 10.12 -39.01
N VAL A 26 14.44 8.79 -38.94
CA VAL A 26 15.10 8.05 -37.87
C VAL A 26 16.58 7.98 -38.22
N SER A 27 17.37 8.98 -37.80
CA SER A 27 18.83 8.82 -37.78
C SER A 27 19.21 7.97 -36.57
N ALA A 28 19.74 6.77 -36.81
CA ALA A 28 20.27 5.92 -35.76
C ALA A 28 21.60 6.50 -35.23
N ALA A 29 21.52 7.47 -34.32
CA ALA A 29 22.68 7.84 -33.50
C ALA A 29 23.00 6.67 -32.57
N SER A 30 24.24 6.17 -32.60
CA SER A 30 24.72 5.05 -31.77
C SER A 30 24.84 5.43 -30.29
N SER A 31 25.01 6.72 -29.98
CA SER A 31 24.98 7.30 -28.64
C SER A 31 24.88 8.82 -28.70
N PHE A 32 24.50 9.48 -27.60
CA PHE A 32 24.72 10.92 -27.48
C PHE A 32 26.22 11.24 -27.52
N PRO A 33 26.62 12.36 -28.17
CA PRO A 33 27.90 12.99 -27.89
C PRO A 33 28.04 13.32 -26.40
N ARG A 34 29.28 13.49 -25.93
CA ARG A 34 29.55 13.91 -24.54
C ARG A 34 28.77 15.20 -24.23
N LEU A 35 28.03 15.19 -23.12
CA LEU A 35 27.31 16.37 -22.65
C LEU A 35 28.30 17.46 -22.25
N GLN A 36 28.11 18.66 -22.80
CA GLN A 36 28.94 19.83 -22.53
C GLN A 36 28.12 20.93 -21.86
N ALA A 37 28.55 21.41 -20.70
CA ALA A 37 27.98 22.60 -20.10
C ALA A 37 28.57 23.84 -20.80
N VAL A 38 27.74 24.83 -21.06
CA VAL A 38 28.15 26.08 -21.72
C VAL A 38 27.89 27.27 -20.82
N SER A 39 28.83 28.23 -20.82
CA SER A 39 28.81 29.42 -19.97
C SER A 39 28.36 30.70 -20.68
N SER A 40 28.37 30.72 -22.02
CA SER A 40 27.99 31.86 -22.85
C SER A 40 26.98 31.44 -23.94
N GLY A 41 26.53 32.37 -24.79
CA GLY A 41 25.60 32.09 -25.88
C GLY A 41 24.13 31.98 -25.46
N GLU A 42 23.27 31.70 -26.44
CA GLU A 42 21.81 31.79 -26.26
C GLU A 42 21.04 30.84 -27.18
N ILE A 43 19.81 30.53 -26.78
CA ILE A 43 18.84 29.85 -27.64
C ILE A 43 18.12 30.91 -28.48
N VAL A 44 18.16 30.76 -29.80
CA VAL A 44 17.43 31.61 -30.75
C VAL A 44 16.41 30.77 -31.53
N SER A 45 15.26 31.36 -31.84
CA SER A 45 14.24 30.73 -32.67
C SER A 45 14.31 31.27 -34.10
N LYS A 46 14.35 30.38 -35.10
CA LYS A 46 14.29 30.74 -36.53
C LYS A 46 13.45 29.71 -37.28
N ASN A 47 12.47 30.18 -38.06
CA ASN A 47 11.56 29.33 -38.86
C ASN A 47 10.98 28.18 -38.01
N ASN A 48 10.48 28.51 -36.81
CA ASN A 48 9.93 27.56 -35.83
C ASN A 48 10.89 26.46 -35.33
N ASN A 49 12.21 26.64 -35.48
CA ASN A 49 13.22 25.75 -34.93
C ASN A 49 14.10 26.51 -33.95
N LEU A 50 14.54 25.82 -32.89
CA LEU A 50 15.48 26.37 -31.92
C LEU A 50 16.91 26.06 -32.34
N TYR A 51 17.80 27.02 -32.17
CA TYR A 51 19.23 26.90 -32.41
C TYR A 51 19.97 27.47 -31.21
N TYR A 52 21.18 26.98 -30.95
CA TYR A 52 22.06 27.59 -29.95
C TYR A 52 23.18 28.37 -30.64
N ARG A 53 23.23 29.68 -30.38
CA ARG A 53 24.19 30.64 -30.96
C ARG A 53 25.25 31.00 -29.92
N TYR A 54 26.52 30.85 -30.25
CA TYR A 54 27.66 31.15 -29.36
C TYR A 54 28.68 32.15 -29.94
N GLY A 55 28.28 32.89 -30.97
CA GLY A 55 29.03 33.96 -31.62
C GLY A 55 28.18 34.63 -32.70
N GLN A 56 28.67 35.67 -33.37
CA GLN A 56 27.82 36.48 -34.27
C GLN A 56 27.12 35.68 -35.38
N ARG A 57 27.68 34.54 -35.83
CA ARG A 57 27.05 33.61 -36.78
C ARG A 57 27.34 32.11 -36.53
N ASN A 58 27.81 31.76 -35.33
CA ASN A 58 28.19 30.38 -35.00
C ASN A 58 27.08 29.65 -34.25
N TYR A 59 26.66 28.50 -34.79
CA TYR A 59 25.59 27.66 -34.25
C TYR A 59 26.09 26.27 -33.87
N ALA A 60 25.60 25.71 -32.77
CA ALA A 60 25.93 24.35 -32.39
C ALA A 60 25.32 23.33 -33.36
N ARG A 61 26.12 22.35 -33.78
CA ARG A 61 25.73 21.24 -34.68
C ARG A 61 26.31 19.93 -34.18
N ASN A 62 25.51 18.86 -34.18
CA ASN A 62 25.86 17.57 -33.58
C ASN A 62 26.38 17.70 -32.13
N LYS A 63 25.76 18.58 -31.33
CA LYS A 63 26.18 18.87 -29.94
C LYS A 63 25.09 18.51 -28.95
N TYR A 64 25.50 17.90 -27.84
CA TYR A 64 24.66 17.69 -26.67
C TYR A 64 25.08 18.69 -25.57
N LEU A 65 24.25 19.71 -25.32
CA LEU A 65 24.60 20.86 -24.50
C LEU A 65 23.71 20.96 -23.26
N ARG A 66 24.29 21.37 -22.13
CA ARG A 66 23.57 21.77 -20.92
C ARG A 66 23.53 23.29 -20.84
N ILE A 67 22.35 23.86 -21.09
CA ILE A 67 22.11 25.30 -21.16
C ILE A 67 21.11 25.67 -20.07
N LYS A 68 21.49 26.54 -19.14
CA LYS A 68 20.64 26.97 -18.01
C LYS A 68 19.98 25.78 -17.29
N GLY A 69 20.75 24.73 -17.02
CA GLY A 69 20.30 23.52 -16.31
C GLY A 69 19.49 22.50 -17.15
N LYS A 70 19.17 22.82 -18.40
CA LYS A 70 18.40 21.96 -19.33
C LYS A 70 19.32 21.34 -20.39
N ASN A 71 19.02 20.12 -20.80
CA ASN A 71 19.84 19.39 -21.77
C ASN A 71 19.20 19.47 -23.17
N TYR A 72 19.95 19.94 -24.16
CA TYR A 72 19.51 20.11 -25.54
C TYR A 72 20.41 19.28 -26.45
N TYR A 73 19.83 18.69 -27.49
CA TYR A 73 20.62 18.11 -28.58
C TYR A 73 20.37 18.89 -29.86
N PHE A 74 21.44 19.34 -30.51
CA PHE A 74 21.39 20.02 -31.81
C PHE A 74 21.90 19.08 -32.89
N ASP A 75 21.09 18.87 -33.93
CA ASP A 75 21.41 17.97 -35.04
C ASP A 75 22.48 18.53 -36.00
N SER A 76 22.74 17.84 -37.11
CA SER A 76 23.74 18.25 -38.11
C SER A 76 23.41 19.57 -38.82
N SER A 77 22.12 19.93 -38.87
CA SER A 77 21.65 21.22 -39.37
C SER A 77 21.66 22.32 -38.30
N GLY A 78 21.93 21.95 -37.04
CA GLY A 78 21.98 22.82 -35.87
C GLY A 78 20.63 23.05 -35.21
N LYS A 79 19.59 22.33 -35.64
CA LYS A 79 18.25 22.44 -35.05
C LYS A 79 18.20 21.63 -33.75
N ALA A 80 17.58 22.20 -32.73
CA ALA A 80 17.30 21.47 -31.50
C ALA A 80 16.30 20.35 -31.78
N TRP A 81 16.57 19.16 -31.25
CA TRP A 81 15.58 18.10 -31.18
C TRP A 81 14.40 18.52 -30.33
N TYR A 82 13.22 18.06 -30.72
CA TYR A 82 11.98 18.13 -29.95
C TYR A 82 11.19 16.84 -30.16
N GLY A 83 10.22 16.57 -29.29
CA GLY A 83 9.41 15.36 -29.42
C GLY A 83 10.16 14.08 -29.04
N MET A 84 9.68 12.94 -29.55
CA MET A 84 10.17 11.61 -29.20
C MET A 84 11.36 11.20 -30.08
N HIS A 85 12.45 10.73 -29.45
CA HIS A 85 13.63 10.22 -30.14
C HIS A 85 14.09 8.89 -29.54
N THR A 86 14.63 8.00 -30.37
CA THR A 86 15.18 6.71 -29.92
C THR A 86 16.68 6.67 -30.21
N ILE A 87 17.48 6.40 -29.19
CA ILE A 87 18.94 6.28 -29.29
C ILE A 87 19.34 4.99 -28.59
N ASN A 88 20.05 4.12 -29.30
CA ASN A 88 20.53 2.83 -28.76
C ASN A 88 19.42 2.05 -28.02
N GLY A 89 18.26 1.91 -28.68
CA GLY A 89 17.08 1.23 -28.13
C GLY A 89 16.35 1.95 -26.98
N ARG A 90 16.84 3.11 -26.52
CA ARG A 90 16.24 3.89 -25.44
C ARG A 90 15.47 5.08 -25.98
N LYS A 91 14.28 5.33 -25.43
CA LYS A 91 13.42 6.46 -25.80
C LYS A 91 13.68 7.67 -24.91
N TYR A 92 13.67 8.84 -25.52
CA TYR A 92 13.85 10.15 -24.90
C TYR A 92 12.79 11.11 -25.44
N TYR A 93 12.40 12.10 -24.63
CA TYR A 93 11.49 13.16 -25.06
C TYR A 93 12.13 14.54 -24.85
N PHE A 94 12.22 15.32 -25.93
CA PHE A 94 12.88 16.63 -25.98
C PHE A 94 11.89 17.81 -25.88
N GLY A 95 10.82 17.63 -25.12
CA GLY A 95 9.82 18.68 -24.94
C GLY A 95 9.03 19.00 -26.21
N THR A 96 8.25 20.07 -26.14
CA THR A 96 7.57 20.62 -27.32
C THR A 96 8.58 21.29 -28.26
N ARG A 97 8.12 21.68 -29.46
CA ARG A 97 8.95 22.40 -30.43
C ARG A 97 9.48 23.74 -29.91
N SER A 98 8.74 24.41 -29.02
CA SER A 98 9.18 25.66 -28.37
C SER A 98 10.09 25.44 -27.16
N GLU A 99 10.20 24.20 -26.67
CA GLU A 99 11.05 23.86 -25.55
C GLU A 99 12.40 23.30 -26.01
N GLY A 100 12.41 22.27 -26.85
CA GLY A 100 13.61 21.65 -27.43
C GLY A 100 14.58 20.97 -26.45
N TYR A 101 14.23 20.83 -25.17
CA TYR A 101 15.08 20.23 -24.14
C TYR A 101 14.57 18.89 -23.64
N MET A 102 15.49 18.00 -23.30
CA MET A 102 15.20 16.68 -22.74
C MET A 102 14.49 16.78 -21.39
N TYR A 103 13.33 16.15 -21.29
CA TYR A 103 12.60 15.99 -20.04
C TYR A 103 13.27 14.96 -19.14
N ARG A 104 13.32 15.25 -17.84
CA ARG A 104 13.96 14.42 -16.81
C ARG A 104 13.17 14.47 -15.52
N SER A 105 13.13 13.36 -14.78
CA SER A 105 12.45 13.20 -13.49
C SER A 105 11.00 13.71 -13.47
N ARG A 106 10.24 13.52 -14.56
CA ARG A 106 8.88 14.07 -14.67
C ARG A 106 7.93 13.19 -15.44
N LEU A 107 6.67 13.23 -15.02
CA LEU A 107 5.54 12.78 -15.80
C LEU A 107 5.17 13.87 -16.82
N PHE A 108 4.80 13.48 -18.03
CA PHE A 108 4.35 14.42 -19.06
C PHE A 108 3.33 13.76 -19.99
N ARG A 109 2.55 14.60 -20.69
CA ARG A 109 1.55 14.16 -21.65
C ARG A 109 2.04 14.41 -23.07
N TYR A 110 1.94 13.41 -23.93
CA TYR A 110 2.29 13.48 -25.35
C TYR A 110 1.32 12.61 -26.15
N ASN A 111 0.75 13.14 -27.24
CA ASN A 111 -0.25 12.45 -28.07
C ASN A 111 -1.33 11.73 -27.24
N LYS A 112 -1.99 12.48 -26.34
CA LYS A 112 -3.05 12.01 -25.42
C LYS A 112 -2.63 10.99 -24.36
N ASN A 113 -1.39 10.50 -24.35
CA ASN A 113 -0.89 9.50 -23.40
C ASN A 113 0.08 10.11 -22.38
N TYR A 114 0.19 9.49 -21.21
CA TYR A 114 1.18 9.88 -20.19
C TYR A 114 2.44 9.03 -20.30
N TYR A 115 3.58 9.66 -20.07
CA TYR A 115 4.91 9.06 -20.09
C TYR A 115 5.71 9.57 -18.90
N TYR A 116 6.68 8.78 -18.43
CA TYR A 116 7.61 9.22 -17.40
C TYR A 116 9.05 9.12 -17.89
N ALA A 117 9.78 10.24 -17.78
CA ALA A 117 11.21 10.29 -18.00
C ALA A 117 11.93 10.23 -16.65
N ASN A 118 12.85 9.28 -16.49
CA ASN A 118 13.62 9.14 -15.26
C ASN A 118 14.69 10.24 -15.13
N GLN A 119 15.53 10.16 -14.08
CA GLN A 119 16.58 11.16 -13.83
C GLN A 119 17.61 11.30 -14.96
N LYS A 120 17.80 10.26 -15.78
CA LYS A 120 18.68 10.27 -16.96
C LYS A 120 17.95 10.67 -18.25
N GLY A 121 16.65 10.96 -18.18
CA GLY A 121 15.80 11.31 -19.33
C GLY A 121 15.30 10.12 -20.14
N ILE A 122 15.63 8.90 -19.71
CA ILE A 122 15.17 7.67 -20.37
C ILE A 122 13.71 7.44 -20.00
N LEU A 123 12.88 7.16 -20.99
CA LEU A 123 11.48 6.81 -20.75
C LEU A 123 11.34 5.42 -20.15
N VAL A 124 10.48 5.31 -19.14
CA VAL A 124 10.04 4.01 -18.63
C VAL A 124 9.15 3.37 -19.68
N THR A 125 9.55 2.18 -20.15
CA THR A 125 8.98 1.53 -21.34
C THR A 125 8.54 0.09 -21.09
N SER A 126 8.38 -0.32 -19.83
CA SER A 126 7.80 -1.62 -19.51
C SER A 126 7.50 -1.75 -18.02
N GLY A 127 6.29 -2.20 -17.69
CA GLY A 127 5.95 -2.73 -16.39
C GLY A 127 5.61 -1.68 -15.35
N TRP A 128 5.62 -2.13 -14.09
CA TRP A 128 5.30 -1.32 -12.93
C TRP A 128 6.40 -0.31 -12.62
N TYR A 129 6.00 0.91 -12.28
CA TYR A 129 6.91 1.94 -11.81
C TYR A 129 6.24 2.80 -10.73
N THR A 130 6.97 3.04 -9.63
CA THR A 130 6.52 3.90 -8.52
C THR A 130 7.25 5.23 -8.62
N LEU A 131 6.50 6.33 -8.76
CA LEU A 131 7.08 7.67 -8.71
C LEU A 131 7.59 8.01 -7.30
N PRO A 132 8.51 8.98 -7.15
CA PRO A 132 8.94 9.46 -5.83
C PRO A 132 7.79 9.94 -4.92
N SER A 133 6.65 10.34 -5.49
CA SER A 133 5.43 10.67 -4.75
C SER A 133 4.67 9.48 -4.17
N GLY A 134 5.11 8.24 -4.44
CA GLY A 134 4.43 7.00 -4.04
C GLY A 134 3.37 6.51 -5.03
N LYS A 135 2.98 7.31 -6.03
CA LYS A 135 2.02 6.91 -7.07
C LYS A 135 2.59 5.83 -7.98
N LYS A 136 1.82 4.76 -8.20
CA LYS A 136 2.20 3.63 -9.08
C LYS A 136 1.59 3.78 -10.46
N TYR A 137 2.34 3.40 -11.49
CA TYR A 137 1.94 3.41 -12.89
C TYR A 137 2.33 2.07 -13.53
N TYR A 138 1.64 1.68 -14.58
CA TYR A 138 2.06 0.59 -15.46
C TYR A 138 2.30 1.14 -16.87
N PHE A 139 3.51 0.96 -17.39
CA PHE A 139 3.91 1.43 -18.72
C PHE A 139 3.97 0.26 -19.70
N ASP A 140 3.44 0.45 -20.90
CA ASP A 140 3.59 -0.53 -21.99
C ASP A 140 4.95 -0.44 -22.68
N SER A 141 5.20 -1.34 -23.64
CA SER A 141 6.43 -1.39 -24.46
C SER A 141 6.69 -0.09 -25.24
N ALA A 142 5.65 0.71 -25.48
CA ALA A 142 5.79 2.01 -26.12
C ALA A 142 6.18 3.13 -25.12
N GLY A 143 6.02 2.89 -23.83
CA GLY A 143 6.22 3.85 -22.73
C GLY A 143 4.95 4.58 -22.32
N ARG A 144 3.78 4.18 -22.83
CA ARG A 144 2.49 4.79 -22.48
C ARG A 144 2.00 4.24 -21.15
N ALA A 145 1.64 5.13 -20.24
CA ALA A 145 0.95 4.76 -19.02
C ALA A 145 -0.44 4.20 -19.34
N TYR A 146 -0.78 3.07 -18.73
CA TYR A 146 -2.13 2.54 -18.75
C TYR A 146 -3.12 3.48 -18.06
N THR A 147 -4.32 3.60 -18.62
CA THR A 147 -5.45 4.35 -18.07
C THR A 147 -6.70 3.46 -18.06
N GLY A 148 -7.65 3.76 -17.17
CA GLY A 148 -8.90 3.00 -17.03
C GLY A 148 -8.71 1.56 -16.58
N LYS A 149 -9.67 0.69 -16.90
CA LYS A 149 -9.64 -0.74 -16.55
C LYS A 149 -8.67 -1.50 -17.47
N ARG A 150 -7.73 -2.23 -16.87
CA ARG A 150 -6.74 -3.06 -17.59
C ARG A 150 -6.49 -4.36 -16.86
N THR A 151 -6.30 -5.44 -17.59
CA THR A 151 -5.90 -6.73 -17.02
C THR A 151 -4.42 -6.96 -17.27
N ILE A 152 -3.65 -7.17 -16.21
CA ILE A 152 -2.21 -7.47 -16.25
C ILE A 152 -2.01 -8.77 -15.47
N ASN A 153 -1.42 -9.79 -16.10
CA ASN A 153 -1.16 -11.09 -15.46
C ASN A 153 -2.38 -11.68 -14.71
N LYS A 154 -3.56 -11.67 -15.36
CA LYS A 154 -4.86 -12.15 -14.82
C LYS A 154 -5.43 -11.34 -13.64
N THR A 155 -4.82 -10.22 -13.28
CA THR A 155 -5.37 -9.29 -12.28
C THR A 155 -5.89 -8.04 -12.98
N THR A 156 -7.11 -7.63 -12.66
CA THR A 156 -7.69 -6.37 -13.14
C THR A 156 -7.17 -5.22 -12.28
N TYR A 157 -6.67 -4.18 -12.92
CA TYR A 157 -6.20 -2.93 -12.35
C TYR A 157 -7.01 -1.78 -12.91
N TYR A 158 -7.21 -0.77 -12.08
CA TYR A 158 -7.98 0.42 -12.43
C TYR A 158 -7.06 1.62 -12.27
N PHE A 159 -6.76 2.27 -13.38
CA PHE A 159 -5.94 3.47 -13.45
C PHE A 159 -6.81 4.71 -13.63
N ASP A 160 -6.46 5.82 -13.01
CA ASP A 160 -7.13 7.10 -13.20
C ASP A 160 -6.90 7.68 -14.62
N SER A 161 -7.50 8.84 -14.91
CA SER A 161 -7.36 9.52 -16.20
C SER A 161 -5.92 9.99 -16.50
N ASN A 162 -5.08 10.09 -15.47
CA ASN A 162 -3.67 10.46 -15.57
C ASN A 162 -2.73 9.24 -15.61
N GLY A 163 -3.29 8.03 -15.48
CA GLY A 163 -2.59 6.75 -15.49
C GLY A 163 -2.04 6.27 -14.15
N SER A 164 -2.33 6.97 -13.05
CA SER A 164 -1.96 6.50 -11.71
C SER A 164 -2.87 5.33 -11.34
N LEU A 165 -2.29 4.28 -10.76
CA LEU A 165 -3.03 3.17 -10.19
C LEU A 165 -3.95 3.71 -9.08
N ASN A 166 -5.25 3.41 -9.20
CA ASN A 166 -6.26 3.66 -8.18
C ASN A 166 -6.40 2.42 -7.28
N HIS A 167 -6.70 1.25 -7.86
CA HIS A 167 -6.80 -0.02 -7.13
C HIS A 167 -6.61 -1.26 -8.02
N SER A 168 -6.50 -2.43 -7.39
CA SER A 168 -6.43 -3.74 -8.05
C SER A 168 -7.47 -4.71 -7.51
N GLY A 169 -7.90 -5.67 -8.34
CA GLY A 169 -8.91 -6.67 -7.98
C GLY A 169 -10.35 -6.24 -8.28
N LEU A 170 -11.26 -6.49 -7.35
CA LEU A 170 -12.69 -6.11 -7.48
C LEU A 170 -12.87 -4.57 -7.51
N TYR A 171 -13.91 -4.07 -8.18
CA TYR A 171 -14.29 -2.64 -8.11
C TYR A 171 -15.42 -2.48 -7.10
N TYR A 172 -15.09 -1.88 -5.96
CA TYR A 172 -16.05 -1.50 -4.94
C TYR A 172 -15.82 -0.04 -4.56
N ASP A 173 -16.89 0.75 -4.59
CA ASP A 173 -16.90 2.11 -4.06
C ASP A 173 -17.11 2.06 -2.54
N LEU A 174 -15.99 1.95 -1.82
CA LEU A 174 -15.96 1.91 -0.36
C LEU A 174 -15.77 3.31 0.21
N ALA A 175 -16.50 3.65 1.27
CA ALA A 175 -16.41 4.94 1.94
C ALA A 175 -15.19 5.03 2.87
N SER A 176 -14.68 3.91 3.35
CA SER A 176 -13.48 3.83 4.19
C SER A 176 -12.25 4.28 3.41
N ASP A 177 -11.36 5.04 4.04
CA ASP A 177 -10.15 5.57 3.42
C ASP A 177 -9.23 4.48 2.87
N CYS A 178 -9.08 3.39 3.63
CA CYS A 178 -8.24 2.24 3.27
C CYS A 178 -9.02 0.94 3.43
N ALA A 179 -8.80 -0.01 2.52
CA ALA A 179 -9.42 -1.32 2.60
C ALA A 179 -8.60 -2.42 1.93
N LEU A 180 -8.71 -3.64 2.44
CA LEU A 180 -8.04 -4.82 1.90
C LEU A 180 -8.92 -6.06 2.10
N LEU A 181 -8.94 -6.95 1.10
CA LEU A 181 -9.43 -8.32 1.24
C LEU A 181 -8.34 -9.29 0.78
N ILE A 182 -7.99 -10.23 1.64
CA ILE A 182 -7.03 -11.30 1.32
C ILE A 182 -7.65 -12.68 1.51
N ASN A 183 -7.22 -13.64 0.69
CA ASN A 183 -7.30 -15.04 1.05
C ASN A 183 -6.22 -15.30 2.10
N ALA A 184 -6.63 -15.66 3.31
CA ALA A 184 -5.75 -15.80 4.47
C ALA A 184 -4.90 -17.08 4.41
N ASP A 185 -5.35 -18.11 3.68
CA ASP A 185 -4.61 -19.36 3.53
C ASP A 185 -3.36 -19.11 2.68
N THR A 186 -3.55 -18.51 1.51
CA THR A 186 -2.49 -18.24 0.51
C THR A 186 -1.75 -16.92 0.72
N GLY A 187 -2.38 -15.93 1.37
CA GLY A 187 -1.89 -14.56 1.43
C GLY A 187 -2.18 -13.71 0.19
N LYS A 188 -2.92 -14.25 -0.80
CA LYS A 188 -3.26 -13.54 -2.03
C LYS A 188 -4.19 -12.35 -1.75
N VAL A 189 -3.83 -11.18 -2.25
CA VAL A 189 -4.67 -9.98 -2.25
C VAL A 189 -5.73 -10.08 -3.35
N LEU A 190 -6.99 -9.85 -2.98
CA LEU A 190 -8.17 -9.94 -3.87
C LEU A 190 -8.81 -8.57 -4.13
N TYR A 191 -8.69 -7.68 -3.16
CA TYR A 191 -9.08 -6.28 -3.25
C TYR A 191 -8.12 -5.44 -2.41
N ALA A 192 -7.77 -4.26 -2.89
CA ALA A 192 -6.90 -3.32 -2.20
C ALA A 192 -7.28 -1.88 -2.57
N LYS A 193 -7.56 -1.05 -1.56
CA LYS A 193 -7.72 0.41 -1.66
C LYS A 193 -6.74 1.05 -0.69
N ASN A 194 -5.81 1.87 -1.21
CA ASN A 194 -4.79 2.54 -0.42
C ASN A 194 -4.03 1.59 0.51
N GLU A 195 -3.62 0.42 0.02
CA GLU A 195 -3.28 -0.69 0.92
C GLU A 195 -2.01 -0.49 1.77
N ASN A 196 -1.16 0.46 1.37
CA ASN A 196 0.07 0.86 2.06
C ASN A 196 0.01 2.29 2.62
N LEU A 197 -1.16 2.93 2.61
CA LEU A 197 -1.33 4.25 3.23
C LEU A 197 -1.30 4.11 4.75
N ARG A 198 -0.42 4.87 5.41
CA ARG A 198 -0.33 4.92 6.86
C ARG A 198 -1.59 5.55 7.43
N HIS A 199 -2.23 4.86 8.35
CA HIS A 199 -3.48 5.26 8.96
C HIS A 199 -3.50 4.91 10.45
N ALA A 200 -4.17 5.72 11.27
CA ALA A 200 -4.47 5.34 12.65
C ALA A 200 -5.47 4.17 12.65
N ASN A 201 -5.32 3.20 13.55
CA ASN A 201 -6.09 1.96 13.49
C ASN A 201 -6.92 1.68 14.75
N ALA A 202 -6.94 2.63 15.69
CA ALA A 202 -7.70 2.56 16.92
C ALA A 202 -7.55 1.19 17.61
N SER A 203 -8.63 0.67 18.19
CA SER A 203 -8.62 -0.60 18.93
C SER A 203 -8.31 -1.86 18.12
N THR A 204 -8.16 -1.79 16.78
CA THR A 204 -7.64 -2.95 16.04
C THR A 204 -6.20 -3.28 16.45
N THR A 205 -5.48 -2.32 17.06
CA THR A 205 -4.19 -2.51 17.75
C THR A 205 -4.21 -3.64 18.76
N LYS A 206 -5.35 -3.90 19.42
CA LYS A 206 -5.47 -4.95 20.44
C LYS A 206 -5.28 -6.36 19.88
N ILE A 207 -5.32 -6.55 18.56
CA ILE A 207 -4.92 -7.81 17.92
C ILE A 207 -3.45 -8.11 18.26
N MET A 208 -2.55 -7.13 18.16
CA MET A 208 -1.14 -7.29 18.52
C MET A 208 -0.98 -7.57 20.02
N THR A 209 -1.72 -6.85 20.87
CA THR A 209 -1.71 -7.07 22.33
C THR A 209 -2.16 -8.49 22.69
N CYS A 210 -3.20 -9.00 22.03
CA CYS A 210 -3.68 -10.37 22.22
C CYS A 210 -2.66 -11.41 21.74
N ILE A 211 -2.00 -11.18 20.60
CA ILE A 211 -0.91 -12.05 20.12
C ILE A 211 0.18 -12.17 21.19
N LEU A 212 0.67 -11.04 21.69
CA LEU A 212 1.77 -11.04 22.66
C LEU A 212 1.37 -11.65 23.99
N ALA A 213 0.14 -11.44 24.45
CA ALA A 213 -0.37 -12.08 25.65
C ALA A 213 -0.43 -13.61 25.53
N LEU A 214 -0.90 -14.12 24.38
CA LEU A 214 -0.91 -15.56 24.09
C LEU A 214 0.49 -16.16 23.96
N GLU A 215 1.53 -15.36 23.71
CA GLU A 215 2.92 -15.81 23.55
C GLU A 215 3.75 -15.70 24.82
N ASN A 216 3.40 -14.78 25.73
CA ASN A 216 4.26 -14.39 26.85
C ASN A 216 3.57 -14.55 28.21
N SER A 217 2.39 -15.17 28.28
CA SER A 217 1.67 -15.44 29.52
C SER A 217 0.85 -16.71 29.42
N LYS A 218 0.67 -17.40 30.55
CA LYS A 218 -0.21 -18.59 30.62
C LYS A 218 -1.66 -18.16 30.83
N MET A 219 -2.61 -18.88 30.24
CA MET A 219 -4.05 -18.57 30.34
C MET A 219 -4.60 -18.59 31.78
N ASN A 220 -3.93 -19.30 32.70
CA ASN A 220 -4.27 -19.39 34.12
C ASN A 220 -3.40 -18.50 35.01
N GLU A 221 -2.51 -17.69 34.44
CA GLU A 221 -1.76 -16.69 35.18
C GLU A 221 -2.69 -15.56 35.64
N THR A 222 -2.42 -15.00 36.81
CA THR A 222 -3.24 -13.94 37.42
C THR A 222 -2.63 -12.58 37.14
N VAL A 223 -3.43 -11.67 36.60
CA VAL A 223 -3.05 -10.30 36.28
C VAL A 223 -3.70 -9.36 37.30
N LYS A 224 -2.90 -8.52 37.95
CA LYS A 224 -3.35 -7.51 38.92
C LYS A 224 -3.47 -6.14 38.26
N PHE A 225 -4.61 -5.48 38.43
CA PHE A 225 -4.81 -4.12 37.91
C PHE A 225 -4.07 -3.09 38.77
N SER A 226 -3.22 -2.29 38.14
CA SER A 226 -2.55 -1.15 38.77
C SER A 226 -3.45 0.09 38.78
N ALA A 227 -3.15 1.08 39.63
CA ALA A 227 -3.84 2.36 39.62
C ALA A 227 -3.72 3.07 38.25
N ARG A 228 -2.60 2.88 37.54
CA ARG A 228 -2.38 3.44 36.20
C ARG A 228 -3.30 2.80 35.17
N ALA A 229 -3.43 1.46 35.19
CA ALA A 229 -4.32 0.75 34.28
C ALA A 229 -5.78 1.17 34.51
N THR A 230 -6.21 1.27 35.77
CA THR A 230 -7.60 1.66 36.11
C THR A 230 -7.91 3.12 35.85
N ALA A 231 -6.93 4.00 35.68
CA ALA A 231 -7.15 5.42 35.38
C ALA A 231 -7.43 5.69 33.89
N LEU A 232 -7.25 4.69 33.02
CA LEU A 232 -7.23 4.90 31.57
C LEU A 232 -8.64 4.91 30.96
N GLU A 233 -9.06 6.05 30.42
CA GLU A 233 -10.34 6.27 29.72
C GLU A 233 -10.17 6.34 28.18
N PRO A 234 -11.24 6.15 27.37
CA PRO A 234 -12.58 5.63 27.70
C PRO A 234 -12.65 4.08 27.58
N THR A 235 -13.87 3.50 27.55
CA THR A 235 -14.17 2.06 27.29
C THR A 235 -13.37 1.09 28.16
N LYS A 236 -13.90 0.75 29.33
CA LYS A 236 -13.18 0.06 30.41
C LYS A 236 -13.96 -1.11 30.98
N LEU A 237 -13.24 -2.06 31.56
CA LEU A 237 -13.81 -3.11 32.40
C LEU A 237 -14.36 -2.55 33.71
N TYR A 238 -13.85 -1.39 34.15
CA TYR A 238 -14.10 -0.81 35.47
C TYR A 238 -13.61 -1.74 36.60
N ALA A 239 -12.46 -2.36 36.37
CA ALA A 239 -11.69 -3.02 37.41
C ALA A 239 -11.23 -2.00 38.46
N ARG A 240 -11.17 -2.40 39.73
CA ARG A 240 -10.62 -1.59 40.81
C ARG A 240 -9.12 -1.86 40.96
N THR A 241 -8.38 -0.87 41.46
CA THR A 241 -6.96 -1.04 41.78
C THR A 241 -6.77 -2.23 42.70
N GLY A 242 -5.86 -3.14 42.33
CA GLY A 242 -5.58 -4.35 43.07
C GLY A 242 -6.52 -5.52 42.79
N GLU A 243 -7.56 -5.36 41.98
CA GLU A 243 -8.34 -6.51 41.49
C GLU A 243 -7.49 -7.41 40.60
N THR A 244 -7.76 -8.72 40.71
CA THR A 244 -7.00 -9.76 40.03
C THR A 244 -7.92 -10.64 39.19
N PHE A 245 -7.45 -10.97 37.98
CA PHE A 245 -8.19 -11.76 37.01
C PHE A 245 -7.27 -12.77 36.33
N TYR A 246 -7.82 -13.86 35.81
CA TYR A 246 -7.03 -14.74 34.95
C TYR A 246 -6.77 -14.07 33.59
N MET A 247 -5.58 -14.31 33.02
CA MET A 247 -5.22 -13.84 31.68
C MET A 247 -6.29 -14.23 30.65
N ARG A 248 -6.82 -15.47 30.71
CA ARG A 248 -7.90 -15.91 29.79
C ARG A 248 -9.11 -14.98 29.80
N ASP A 249 -9.54 -14.51 30.98
CA ASP A 249 -10.71 -13.65 31.13
C ASP A 249 -10.41 -12.24 30.60
N LEU A 250 -9.19 -11.76 30.83
CA LEU A 250 -8.73 -10.48 30.31
C LEU A 250 -8.59 -10.48 28.80
N LEU A 251 -8.26 -11.60 28.15
CA LEU A 251 -8.26 -11.67 26.68
C LEU A 251 -9.67 -11.54 26.10
N TYR A 252 -10.70 -12.04 26.78
CA TYR A 252 -12.10 -11.77 26.41
C TYR A 252 -12.45 -10.30 26.63
N SER A 253 -12.11 -9.72 27.78
CA SER A 253 -12.29 -8.28 28.06
C SER A 253 -11.57 -7.38 27.03
N LEU A 254 -10.39 -7.79 26.56
CA LEU A 254 -9.58 -7.09 25.57
C LEU A 254 -10.22 -7.11 24.19
N MET A 255 -10.67 -8.28 23.73
CA MET A 255 -11.06 -8.48 22.33
C MET A 255 -12.55 -8.28 22.07
N VAL A 256 -13.42 -8.62 23.02
CA VAL A 256 -14.87 -8.66 22.83
C VAL A 256 -15.49 -7.24 22.94
N PRO A 257 -15.40 -6.55 24.11
CA PRO A 257 -15.91 -5.19 24.29
C PRO A 257 -14.85 -4.11 24.01
N SER A 258 -13.57 -4.49 23.86
CA SER A 258 -12.46 -3.58 23.57
C SER A 258 -11.89 -2.78 24.75
N HIS A 259 -11.92 -3.31 25.98
CA HIS A 259 -11.55 -2.55 27.16
C HIS A 259 -10.08 -2.10 27.17
N ASN A 260 -9.85 -0.81 27.43
CA ASN A 260 -8.54 -0.17 27.36
C ASN A 260 -7.71 -0.34 28.63
N ASP A 261 -8.35 -0.29 29.80
CA ASP A 261 -7.75 -0.59 31.11
C ASP A 261 -7.17 -2.02 31.14
N THR A 262 -7.89 -2.97 30.55
CA THR A 262 -7.46 -4.36 30.37
C THR A 262 -6.20 -4.46 29.52
N ALA A 263 -6.11 -3.72 28.42
CA ALA A 263 -4.90 -3.70 27.57
C ALA A 263 -3.68 -3.15 28.32
N ALA A 264 -3.88 -2.12 29.15
CA ALA A 264 -2.82 -1.58 30.00
C ALA A 264 -2.37 -2.60 31.06
N ALA A 265 -3.30 -3.25 31.75
CA ALA A 265 -2.99 -4.27 32.75
C ALA A 265 -2.23 -5.47 32.15
N ILE A 266 -2.65 -5.96 30.98
CA ILE A 266 -1.93 -7.02 30.25
C ILE A 266 -0.51 -6.57 29.89
N ALA A 267 -0.35 -5.35 29.40
CA ALA A 267 0.95 -4.82 28.99
C ALA A 267 1.92 -4.66 30.18
N GLU A 268 1.41 -4.14 31.31
CA GLU A 268 2.18 -4.01 32.55
C GLU A 268 2.57 -5.37 33.13
N HIS A 269 1.66 -6.35 33.07
CA HIS A 269 1.94 -7.72 33.53
C HIS A 269 3.07 -8.38 32.74
N ILE A 270 3.01 -8.31 31.40
CA ILE A 270 3.95 -9.02 30.52
C ILE A 270 5.33 -8.36 30.47
N SER A 271 5.40 -7.04 30.54
CA SER A 271 6.66 -6.30 30.28
C SER A 271 7.08 -5.37 31.42
N GLY A 272 6.36 -5.37 32.54
CA GLY A 272 6.57 -4.47 33.68
C GLY A 272 6.10 -3.03 33.44
N SER A 273 5.94 -2.59 32.19
CA SER A 273 5.36 -1.29 31.84
C SER A 273 4.77 -1.29 30.43
N GLN A 274 3.82 -0.39 30.19
CA GLN A 274 3.21 -0.20 28.87
C GLN A 274 4.25 0.20 27.81
N SER A 275 5.25 1.02 28.16
CA SER A 275 6.33 1.42 27.25
C SER A 275 7.19 0.23 26.81
N LYS A 276 7.61 -0.62 27.76
CA LYS A 276 8.36 -1.84 27.43
C LYS A 276 7.53 -2.81 26.58
N PHE A 277 6.23 -2.91 26.85
CA PHE A 277 5.32 -3.71 26.04
C PHE A 277 5.19 -3.17 24.62
N VAL A 278 5.10 -1.85 24.45
CA VAL A 278 5.08 -1.20 23.12
C VAL A 278 6.36 -1.48 22.33
N SER A 279 7.53 -1.49 22.97
CA SER A 279 8.77 -1.94 22.34
C SER A 279 8.67 -3.40 21.85
N LEU A 280 8.05 -4.28 22.63
CA LEU A 280 7.78 -5.67 22.24
C LEU A 280 6.78 -5.75 21.06
N MET A 281 5.74 -4.92 21.04
CA MET A 281 4.78 -4.81 19.92
C MET A 281 5.49 -4.42 18.62
N ASN A 282 6.35 -3.42 18.65
CA ASN A 282 7.10 -2.97 17.47
C ASN A 282 8.13 -4.02 17.01
N LYS A 283 8.79 -4.70 17.95
CA LYS A 283 9.66 -5.85 17.62
C LYS A 283 8.88 -6.96 16.92
N LYS A 284 7.69 -7.30 17.42
CA LYS A 284 6.82 -8.31 16.79
C LYS A 284 6.32 -7.85 15.41
N ALA A 285 5.94 -6.59 15.25
CA ALA A 285 5.54 -6.03 13.96
C ALA A 285 6.65 -6.20 12.91
N ALA A 286 7.91 -5.85 13.26
CA ALA A 286 9.06 -6.02 12.39
C ALA A 286 9.31 -7.50 12.04
N GLN A 287 9.21 -8.42 13.02
CA GLN A 287 9.31 -9.87 12.79
C GLN A 287 8.25 -10.41 11.81
N LEU A 288 7.06 -9.79 11.78
CA LEU A 288 5.99 -10.15 10.85
C LEU A 288 6.12 -9.45 9.49
N GLY A 289 7.20 -8.69 9.26
CA GLY A 289 7.43 -7.94 8.02
C GLY A 289 6.52 -6.73 7.87
N CYS A 290 6.07 -6.13 8.98
CA CYS A 290 5.27 -4.91 8.97
C CYS A 290 6.19 -3.69 8.94
N THR A 291 6.48 -3.17 7.75
CA THR A 291 7.43 -2.07 7.52
C THR A 291 6.82 -0.69 7.70
N ASP A 292 5.49 -0.59 7.70
CA ASP A 292 4.74 0.66 7.79
C ASP A 292 3.78 0.63 8.98
N THR A 293 4.27 0.11 10.10
CA THR A 293 3.54 0.03 11.37
C THR A 293 4.40 0.52 12.52
N HIS A 294 3.83 1.37 13.36
CA HIS A 294 4.42 1.81 14.62
C HIS A 294 3.33 1.90 15.69
N PHE A 295 3.46 1.07 16.72
CA PHE A 295 2.62 1.11 17.90
C PHE A 295 3.20 2.08 18.93
N ALA A 296 2.35 2.89 19.53
CA ALA A 296 2.69 3.76 20.67
C ALA A 296 1.93 3.43 21.95
N THR A 297 0.86 2.64 21.86
CA THR A 297 0.01 2.24 22.99
C THR A 297 -0.47 0.80 22.79
N PRO A 298 -0.74 0.04 23.87
CA PRO A 298 -1.26 -1.33 23.77
C PRO A 298 -2.74 -1.40 23.37
N ASN A 299 -3.43 -0.25 23.33
CA ASN A 299 -4.87 -0.17 23.16
C ASN A 299 -5.31 0.56 21.88
N GLY A 300 -4.42 1.35 21.25
CA GLY A 300 -4.71 2.11 20.04
C GLY A 300 -5.34 3.48 20.27
N LEU A 301 -5.30 4.03 21.50
CA LEU A 301 -5.71 5.41 21.75
C LEU A 301 -4.72 6.40 21.14
N ASP A 302 -5.26 7.50 20.61
CA ASP A 302 -4.52 8.64 20.06
C ASP A 302 -3.99 9.54 21.19
N ALA A 303 -3.01 9.08 21.95
CA ALA A 303 -2.47 9.82 23.10
C ALA A 303 -1.37 10.83 22.69
N GLY A 304 -1.59 11.58 21.60
CA GLY A 304 -0.61 12.54 21.05
C GLY A 304 0.63 11.90 20.42
N TYR A 305 0.70 10.57 20.39
CA TYR A 305 1.83 9.83 19.83
C TYR A 305 1.70 9.60 18.32
N THR A 306 2.85 9.35 17.70
CA THR A 306 2.90 8.75 16.38
C THR A 306 2.47 7.28 16.51
N HIS A 307 1.25 6.95 16.10
CA HIS A 307 0.69 5.59 16.11
C HIS A 307 0.02 5.34 14.77
N TYR A 308 0.46 4.33 14.03
CA TYR A 308 -0.07 4.03 12.71
C TYR A 308 0.19 2.60 12.27
N THR A 309 -0.56 2.15 11.28
CA THR A 309 -0.32 0.93 10.51
C THR A 309 -0.80 1.14 9.07
N THR A 310 -0.80 0.09 8.26
CA THR A 310 -1.48 0.03 6.96
C THR A 310 -2.45 -1.14 6.94
N VAL A 311 -3.43 -1.15 6.03
CA VAL A 311 -4.31 -2.33 5.91
C VAL A 311 -3.53 -3.58 5.48
N SER A 312 -2.43 -3.44 4.74
CA SER A 312 -1.53 -4.55 4.40
C SER A 312 -0.84 -5.14 5.62
N ASP A 313 -0.25 -4.30 6.47
CA ASP A 313 0.45 -4.76 7.67
C ASP A 313 -0.52 -5.31 8.71
N LEU A 314 -1.66 -4.65 8.91
CA LEU A 314 -2.68 -5.14 9.82
C LEU A 314 -3.26 -6.49 9.38
N ALA A 315 -3.35 -6.75 8.06
CA ALA A 315 -3.72 -8.05 7.54
C ALA A 315 -2.64 -9.13 7.80
N LYS A 316 -1.34 -8.79 7.74
CA LYS A 316 -0.25 -9.72 8.14
C LYS A 316 -0.36 -10.08 9.62
N ILE A 317 -0.58 -9.09 10.47
CA ILE A 317 -0.79 -9.27 11.92
C ILE A 317 -2.01 -10.17 12.17
N ALA A 318 -3.14 -9.89 11.52
CA ALA A 318 -4.36 -10.67 11.65
C ALA A 318 -4.17 -12.11 11.15
N ARG A 319 -3.51 -12.31 10.01
CA ARG A 319 -3.19 -13.63 9.44
C ARG A 319 -2.28 -14.44 10.37
N TYR A 320 -1.35 -13.79 11.05
CA TYR A 320 -0.55 -14.43 12.09
C TYR A 320 -1.41 -14.83 13.30
N ALA A 321 -2.26 -13.92 13.78
CA ALA A 321 -3.12 -14.14 14.94
C ALA A 321 -4.01 -15.37 14.79
N ILE A 322 -4.64 -15.54 13.63
CA ILE A 322 -5.60 -16.63 13.38
C ILE A 322 -4.96 -18.03 13.31
N LYS A 323 -3.62 -18.13 13.29
CA LYS A 323 -2.92 -19.41 13.43
C LYS A 323 -3.02 -19.97 14.86
N LYS A 324 -3.31 -19.13 15.85
CA LYS A 324 -3.45 -19.53 17.25
C LYS A 324 -4.90 -19.95 17.52
N PRO A 325 -5.18 -21.22 17.89
CA PRO A 325 -6.55 -21.68 18.14
C PRO A 325 -7.26 -20.88 19.25
N ALA A 326 -6.53 -20.51 20.30
CA ALA A 326 -7.05 -19.67 21.38
C ALA A 326 -7.54 -18.30 20.88
N PHE A 327 -6.80 -17.67 19.96
CA PHE A 327 -7.21 -16.40 19.35
C PHE A 327 -8.53 -16.55 18.59
N ARG A 328 -8.66 -17.60 17.76
CA ARG A 328 -9.91 -17.88 17.01
C ARG A 328 -11.09 -18.07 17.96
N LYS A 329 -10.91 -18.81 19.06
CA LYS A 329 -11.95 -19.02 20.08
C LYS A 329 -12.38 -17.71 20.74
N ILE A 330 -11.43 -16.82 21.07
CA ILE A 330 -11.73 -15.53 21.71
C ILE A 330 -12.56 -14.64 20.78
N ILE A 331 -12.14 -14.51 19.51
CA ILE A 331 -12.80 -13.59 18.57
C ILE A 331 -14.18 -14.07 18.10
N SER A 332 -14.48 -15.37 18.22
CA SER A 332 -15.79 -15.95 17.88
C SER A 332 -16.82 -15.88 19.00
N THR A 333 -16.48 -15.26 20.13
CA THR A 333 -17.36 -15.18 21.29
C THR A 333 -18.25 -13.95 21.25
N LYS A 334 -19.58 -14.17 21.33
CA LYS A 334 -20.58 -13.10 21.37
C LYS A 334 -20.70 -12.47 22.77
N SER A 335 -20.66 -13.30 23.81
CA SER A 335 -20.72 -12.88 25.22
C SER A 335 -19.87 -13.81 26.09
N TYR A 336 -19.25 -13.26 27.13
CA TYR A 336 -18.42 -14.01 28.08
C TYR A 336 -18.56 -13.44 29.49
N SER A 337 -18.74 -14.31 30.48
CA SER A 337 -18.86 -13.93 31.89
C SER A 337 -17.72 -14.50 32.73
N PHE A 338 -17.23 -13.69 33.66
CA PHE A 338 -16.13 -14.04 34.55
C PHE A 338 -16.23 -13.27 35.87
N LYS A 339 -15.32 -13.55 36.81
CA LYS A 339 -15.26 -12.85 38.09
C LYS A 339 -13.83 -12.46 38.46
N SER A 340 -13.70 -11.39 39.23
CA SER A 340 -12.47 -11.08 39.96
C SER A 340 -12.17 -12.20 40.96
N LEU A 341 -10.89 -12.56 41.09
CA LEU A 341 -10.44 -13.66 41.94
C LEU A 341 -10.42 -13.28 43.41
N ASN A 342 -10.13 -12.02 43.73
CA ASN A 342 -9.99 -11.54 45.11
C ASN A 342 -11.18 -10.74 45.61
N THR A 343 -12.06 -10.22 44.74
CA THR A 343 -13.25 -9.45 45.16
C THR A 343 -14.57 -10.16 44.82
N ASN A 344 -14.54 -11.27 44.06
CA ASN A 344 -15.71 -11.98 43.55
C ASN A 344 -16.70 -11.13 42.72
N ARG A 345 -16.37 -9.87 42.38
CA ARG A 345 -17.16 -9.04 41.46
C ARG A 345 -17.29 -9.75 40.12
N ARG A 346 -18.52 -9.81 39.60
CA ARG A 346 -18.86 -10.50 38.34
C ARG A 346 -18.94 -9.49 37.20
N PHE A 347 -18.52 -9.95 36.03
CA PHE A 347 -18.48 -9.16 34.80
C PHE A 347 -19.05 -10.00 33.66
N THR A 348 -19.77 -9.33 32.76
CA THR A 348 -20.21 -9.91 31.49
C THR A 348 -19.82 -8.94 30.38
N VAL A 349 -19.16 -9.45 29.35
CA VAL A 349 -18.70 -8.66 28.22
C VAL A 349 -19.34 -9.15 26.93
N SER A 350 -19.73 -8.22 26.06
CA SER A 350 -20.44 -8.52 24.81
C SER A 350 -19.73 -7.94 23.61
N THR A 351 -19.84 -8.63 22.47
CA THR A 351 -19.10 -8.28 21.26
C THR A 351 -19.56 -6.95 20.68
N THR A 352 -18.60 -6.17 20.22
CA THR A 352 -18.84 -4.96 19.40
C THR A 352 -18.95 -5.28 17.91
N ASN A 353 -18.69 -6.53 17.50
CA ASN A 353 -18.76 -6.94 16.11
C ASN A 353 -20.20 -7.21 15.68
N ALA A 354 -20.82 -6.23 15.03
CA ALA A 354 -22.21 -6.32 14.56
C ALA A 354 -22.43 -7.40 13.47
N LEU A 355 -21.36 -7.92 12.84
CA LEU A 355 -21.44 -8.96 11.82
C LEU A 355 -21.41 -10.37 12.42
N LEU A 356 -20.92 -10.54 13.65
CA LEU A 356 -20.78 -11.85 14.26
C LEU A 356 -22.15 -12.48 14.55
N GLY A 357 -22.48 -13.54 13.81
CA GLY A 357 -23.77 -14.22 13.88
C GLY A 357 -24.91 -13.55 13.11
N ASN A 358 -24.66 -12.39 12.47
CA ASN A 358 -25.62 -11.70 11.61
C ASN A 358 -25.22 -11.76 10.13
N MET A 359 -24.03 -12.26 9.82
CA MET A 359 -23.52 -12.41 8.47
C MET A 359 -22.92 -13.82 8.31
N PRO A 360 -23.37 -14.61 7.32
CA PRO A 360 -22.84 -15.94 7.07
C PRO A 360 -21.33 -15.94 6.86
N GLY A 361 -20.66 -16.97 7.37
CA GLY A 361 -19.22 -17.15 7.27
C GLY A 361 -18.38 -16.28 8.22
N VAL A 362 -18.92 -15.20 8.80
CA VAL A 362 -18.16 -14.33 9.70
C VAL A 362 -17.87 -15.05 11.02
N ILE A 363 -16.57 -15.25 11.29
CA ILE A 363 -16.06 -15.92 12.50
C ILE A 363 -15.79 -14.93 13.62
N GLY A 364 -15.37 -13.69 13.30
CA GLY A 364 -15.05 -12.70 14.33
C GLY A 364 -14.08 -11.62 13.87
N MET A 365 -13.26 -11.16 14.84
CA MET A 365 -12.19 -10.15 14.85
C MET A 365 -12.56 -8.86 15.60
N LYS A 366 -12.14 -7.68 15.12
CA LYS A 366 -11.97 -6.52 16.01
C LYS A 366 -12.35 -5.20 15.37
N THR A 367 -13.21 -4.47 16.07
CA THR A 367 -13.58 -3.08 15.80
C THR A 367 -12.54 -2.09 16.35
N GLY A 368 -12.53 -0.89 15.78
CA GLY A 368 -11.85 0.27 16.33
C GLY A 368 -12.59 1.56 16.00
N TYR A 369 -12.49 2.53 16.90
CA TYR A 369 -12.88 3.91 16.66
C TYR A 369 -12.05 4.84 17.52
N THR A 370 -11.58 5.92 16.91
CA THR A 370 -11.13 7.15 17.55
C THR A 370 -11.38 8.29 16.57
N ASN A 371 -11.33 9.55 17.03
CA ASN A 371 -11.51 10.69 16.14
C ASN A 371 -10.46 10.74 15.01
N LYS A 372 -9.22 10.31 15.28
CA LYS A 372 -8.15 10.28 14.27
C LYS A 372 -8.25 9.11 13.31
N ALA A 373 -8.70 7.94 13.79
CA ALA A 373 -8.75 6.72 12.99
C ALA A 373 -10.04 6.55 12.19
N GLY A 374 -11.09 7.30 12.53
CA GLY A 374 -12.45 6.99 12.07
C GLY A 374 -12.89 5.59 12.50
N HIS A 375 -13.88 5.04 11.83
CA HIS A 375 -14.43 3.72 12.14
C HIS A 375 -13.64 2.62 11.41
N CYS A 376 -12.92 1.79 12.18
CA CYS A 376 -12.07 0.70 11.71
C CYS A 376 -12.66 -0.68 12.01
N PHE A 377 -12.39 -1.67 11.16
CA PHE A 377 -12.70 -3.09 11.41
C PHE A 377 -11.71 -4.03 10.71
N VAL A 378 -11.33 -5.08 11.42
CA VAL A 378 -10.73 -6.30 10.85
C VAL A 378 -11.77 -7.40 11.00
N GLY A 379 -12.02 -8.17 9.94
CA GLY A 379 -13.02 -9.24 9.92
C GLY A 379 -12.47 -10.55 9.38
N LEU A 380 -12.78 -11.67 10.04
CA LEU A 380 -12.45 -13.03 9.60
C LEU A 380 -13.70 -13.69 9.03
N CYS A 381 -13.60 -14.26 7.84
CA CYS A 381 -14.68 -15.03 7.22
C CYS A 381 -14.17 -16.38 6.72
N GLN A 382 -14.98 -17.42 6.88
CA GLN A 382 -14.82 -18.69 6.19
C GLN A 382 -15.89 -18.78 5.10
N SER A 383 -15.45 -19.08 3.88
CA SER A 383 -16.31 -19.22 2.72
C SER A 383 -17.06 -20.54 2.67
N GLN A 384 -18.05 -20.61 1.79
CA GLN A 384 -18.77 -21.84 1.45
C GLN A 384 -17.84 -22.92 0.86
N LYS A 385 -16.67 -22.53 0.34
CA LYS A 385 -15.68 -23.44 -0.25
C LYS A 385 -14.57 -23.84 0.73
N GLY A 386 -14.69 -23.46 2.01
CA GLY A 386 -13.73 -23.79 3.06
C GLY A 386 -12.52 -22.86 3.15
N ASN A 387 -12.31 -21.97 2.18
CA ASN A 387 -11.25 -20.96 2.22
C ASN A 387 -11.48 -19.94 3.35
N THR A 388 -10.39 -19.48 3.97
CA THR A 388 -10.38 -18.43 5.00
C THR A 388 -9.99 -17.10 4.38
N TYR A 389 -10.69 -16.02 4.76
CA TYR A 389 -10.44 -14.66 4.28
C TYR A 389 -10.36 -13.66 5.42
N ILE A 390 -9.56 -12.62 5.21
CA ILE A 390 -9.44 -11.48 6.12
C ILE A 390 -9.78 -10.21 5.35
N SER A 391 -10.75 -9.46 5.87
CA SER A 391 -11.07 -8.10 5.45
C SER A 391 -10.50 -7.11 6.45
N VAL A 392 -9.97 -6.00 5.96
CA VAL A 392 -9.51 -4.86 6.77
C VAL A 392 -10.09 -3.59 6.18
N VAL A 393 -10.72 -2.75 7.00
CA VAL A 393 -11.17 -1.40 6.63
C VAL A 393 -10.73 -0.39 7.70
N LEU A 394 -10.16 0.74 7.29
CA LEU A 394 -9.72 1.84 8.16
C LEU A 394 -10.27 3.17 7.64
N GLY A 395 -10.55 4.11 8.53
CA GLY A 395 -11.02 5.45 8.13
C GLY A 395 -12.47 5.49 7.63
N GLY A 396 -13.37 4.64 8.16
CA GLY A 396 -14.79 4.77 7.86
C GLY A 396 -15.37 6.08 8.43
N PRO A 397 -16.10 6.90 7.66
CA PRO A 397 -16.58 8.22 8.13
C PRO A 397 -17.64 8.11 9.23
N ASN A 398 -18.33 6.97 9.33
CA ASN A 398 -19.27 6.64 10.40
C ASN A 398 -19.38 5.12 10.56
N SER A 399 -20.05 4.67 11.64
CA SER A 399 -20.23 3.25 11.94
C SER A 399 -20.94 2.49 10.82
N ASN A 400 -21.97 3.10 10.21
CA ASN A 400 -22.74 2.49 9.12
C ASN A 400 -21.87 2.24 7.88
N ALA A 401 -21.02 3.20 7.51
CA ALA A 401 -20.09 3.10 6.40
C ALA A 401 -19.10 1.94 6.60
N ARG A 402 -18.47 1.84 7.78
CA ARG A 402 -17.58 0.72 8.12
C ARG A 402 -18.28 -0.64 7.95
N TRP A 403 -19.51 -0.77 8.44
CA TRP A 403 -20.24 -2.03 8.34
C TRP A 403 -20.70 -2.34 6.92
N ARG A 404 -21.14 -1.35 6.15
CA ARG A 404 -21.47 -1.49 4.73
C ARG A 404 -20.26 -1.99 3.94
N ASP A 405 -19.11 -1.33 4.10
CA ASP A 405 -17.89 -1.67 3.37
C ASP A 405 -17.36 -3.06 3.76
N SER A 406 -17.38 -3.38 5.06
CA SER A 406 -17.02 -4.72 5.55
C SER A 406 -17.95 -5.80 4.99
N ARG A 407 -19.27 -5.54 4.92
CA ARG A 407 -20.23 -6.47 4.31
C ARG A 407 -19.96 -6.70 2.84
N ILE A 408 -19.61 -5.66 2.07
CA ILE A 408 -19.28 -5.79 0.65
C ILE A 408 -18.10 -6.79 0.47
N LEU A 409 -17.00 -6.58 1.20
CA LEU A 409 -15.82 -7.43 1.09
C LEU A 409 -16.06 -8.85 1.61
N LEU A 410 -16.71 -8.98 2.77
CA LEU A 410 -16.96 -10.29 3.38
C LEU A 410 -18.05 -11.09 2.65
N ASN A 411 -18.98 -10.44 1.95
CA ASN A 411 -19.95 -11.13 1.08
C ASN A 411 -19.27 -11.74 -0.13
N TYR A 412 -18.29 -11.03 -0.72
CA TYR A 412 -17.45 -11.62 -1.77
C TYR A 412 -16.69 -12.82 -1.23
N ALA A 413 -16.05 -12.66 -0.07
CA ALA A 413 -15.30 -13.71 0.61
C ALA A 413 -16.16 -14.93 0.93
N TYR A 414 -17.40 -14.76 1.34
CA TYR A 414 -18.26 -15.89 1.68
C TYR A 414 -18.59 -16.76 0.45
N LYS A 415 -18.79 -16.14 -0.71
CA LYS A 415 -19.19 -16.78 -1.97
C LYS A 415 -18.05 -17.49 -2.72
N HIS A 416 -16.78 -17.23 -2.38
CA HIS A 416 -15.60 -17.69 -3.11
C HIS A 416 -14.63 -18.41 -2.18
#